data_AF-A0A5M8QQC6-F1
#
_entry.id   AF-A0A5M8QQC6-F1
#
_cell.length_a   1.000
_cell.length_b   1.000
_cell.length_c   1.000
_cell.angle_alpha   90.00
_cell.angle_beta   90.00
_cell.angle_gamma   90.00
#
_symmetry.space_group_name_H-M   'P 1'
#
loop_
_entity.id
_entity.type
_entity.pdbx_description
1 polymer ?
#
loop_
_entity_poly.entity_id
_entity_poly.type
_entity_poly.pdbx_seq_one_letter_code
_entity_poly.pdbx_strand_id
1 'polypeptide(L)'
;MHRCFLLLNFVLYFKTHKMMTTQHISFSLRLTSLLIGLGMLFIGTRFLLAPEQGEAGFGLDYNQPNYAFHTIKGIRDLFSGLIIVLFAWHHYRRPLFLTLLAGSIIPFADMLTVWHTPGSNLWAMLIHGGTVLMLWILCYFLGQSAPETKTGTSVHADAYVKRISSVSEGKNSVLEFSILPGESTPWHYHRLFSETFEVLKGELTVGRGEQTLVLSAGQTATIQPGQKHFFHNTSGQECLVKVTISPGNHDFEEALLISKGLAGDGLASESGTPKKLLDLALFIRLNDSHMIGLQKVAEPLFRLLADYATRQGRLEYLRNTYVMPNKTNDQEINKIPAVG
;
A
#
# COMPACT_ATOMS: atom_id res chain seq x y z
N MET A 1 -15.91 42.82 24.77
CA MET A 1 -15.79 42.47 23.34
C MET A 1 -14.51 41.64 23.03
N HIS A 2 -14.13 40.66 23.86
CA HIS A 2 -12.91 39.85 23.64
C HIS A 2 -13.17 38.33 23.49
N ARG A 3 -14.42 37.88 23.61
CA ARG A 3 -14.77 36.45 23.46
C ARG A 3 -15.22 36.05 22.04
N CYS A 4 -15.51 37.01 21.16
CA CYS A 4 -15.93 36.73 19.78
C CYS A 4 -14.75 36.50 18.81
N PHE A 5 -13.52 36.92 19.19
CA PHE A 5 -12.35 36.86 18.31
C PHE A 5 -11.65 35.49 18.27
N LEU A 6 -11.80 34.66 19.31
CA LEU A 6 -11.18 33.33 19.37
C LEU A 6 -11.91 32.29 18.49
N LEU A 7 -13.24 32.34 18.43
CA LEU A 7 -14.03 31.46 17.57
C LEU A 7 -13.85 31.79 16.09
N LEU A 8 -13.73 33.07 15.72
CA LEU A 8 -13.49 33.47 14.34
C LEU A 8 -12.08 33.05 13.86
N ASN A 9 -11.07 33.12 14.73
CA ASN A 9 -9.72 32.64 14.41
C ASN A 9 -9.64 31.11 14.31
N PHE A 10 -10.44 30.37 15.09
CA PHE A 10 -10.49 28.90 14.98
C PHE A 10 -11.11 28.46 13.63
N VAL A 11 -12.15 29.16 13.17
CA VAL A 11 -12.78 28.90 11.85
C VAL A 11 -11.90 29.36 10.69
N LEU A 12 -11.16 30.46 10.84
CA LEU A 12 -10.25 30.96 9.81
C LEU A 12 -8.94 30.16 9.70
N TYR A 13 -8.43 29.59 10.81
CA TYR A 13 -7.27 28.70 10.81
C TYR A 13 -7.50 27.44 9.94
N PHE A 14 -8.74 26.93 9.90
CA PHE A 14 -9.13 25.82 9.04
C PHE A 14 -9.28 26.21 7.55
N LYS A 15 -9.39 27.50 7.23
CA LYS A 15 -9.62 27.98 5.86
C LYS A 15 -8.31 28.21 5.08
N THR A 16 -7.19 28.43 5.77
CA THR A 16 -5.89 28.79 5.16
C THR A 16 -4.90 27.64 5.03
N HIS A 17 -5.10 26.52 5.72
CA HIS A 17 -4.38 25.29 5.40
C HIS A 17 -5.18 24.47 4.41
N LYS A 18 -4.66 24.40 3.17
CA LYS A 18 -4.95 23.39 2.14
C LYS A 18 -5.44 22.12 2.84
N MET A 19 -6.77 21.87 2.80
CA MET A 19 -7.38 20.72 3.45
C MET A 19 -6.48 19.52 3.19
N MET A 20 -5.96 18.92 4.27
CA MET A 20 -5.11 17.73 4.21
C MET A 20 -5.70 16.82 3.14
N THR A 21 -5.00 16.66 2.03
CA THR A 21 -5.45 15.90 0.86
C THR A 21 -5.99 14.56 1.34
N THR A 22 -7.33 14.46 1.39
CA THR A 22 -8.02 13.33 1.99
C THR A 22 -7.91 12.18 1.01
N GLN A 23 -6.90 11.35 1.21
CA GLN A 23 -6.80 10.10 0.47
C GLN A 23 -8.10 9.31 0.63
N HIS A 24 -8.61 8.83 -0.49
CA HIS A 24 -9.90 8.15 -0.58
C HIS A 24 -9.93 6.93 0.37
N ILE A 25 -10.90 6.91 1.29
CA ILE A 25 -11.18 5.72 2.12
C ILE A 25 -12.04 4.77 1.28
N SER A 26 -11.60 3.51 1.10
CA SER A 26 -12.41 2.54 0.36
C SER A 26 -13.75 2.31 1.05
N PHE A 27 -14.78 1.96 0.27
CA PHE A 27 -16.14 1.75 0.78
C PHE A 27 -16.17 0.78 1.96
N SER A 28 -15.48 -0.36 1.85
CA SER A 28 -15.43 -1.37 2.92
C SER A 28 -14.80 -0.83 4.20
N LEU A 29 -13.64 -0.15 4.11
CA LEU A 29 -12.98 0.41 5.29
C LEU A 29 -13.84 1.49 5.97
N ARG A 30 -14.52 2.31 5.16
CA ARG A 30 -15.44 3.33 5.65
C ARG A 30 -16.65 2.70 6.34
N LEU A 31 -17.29 1.73 5.70
CA LEU A 31 -18.45 1.03 6.25
C LEU A 31 -18.10 0.33 7.57
N THR A 32 -16.99 -0.42 7.61
CA THR A 32 -16.52 -1.06 8.84
C THR A 32 -16.26 -0.04 9.95
N SER A 33 -15.62 1.10 9.64
CA SER A 33 -15.37 2.16 10.62
C SER A 33 -16.67 2.77 11.15
N LEU A 34 -17.67 2.99 10.28
CA LEU A 34 -18.99 3.47 10.68
C LEU A 34 -19.71 2.47 11.60
N LEU A 35 -19.66 1.18 11.27
CA LEU A 35 -20.25 0.13 12.10
C LEU A 35 -19.59 0.06 13.48
N ILE A 36 -18.25 0.18 13.55
CA ILE A 36 -17.52 0.26 14.83
C ILE A 36 -17.97 1.48 15.62
N GLY A 37 -17.98 2.67 15.01
CA GLY A 37 -18.38 3.90 15.69
C GLY A 37 -19.82 3.87 16.19
N LEU A 38 -20.77 3.39 15.38
CA LEU A 38 -22.17 3.19 15.77
C LEU A 38 -22.32 2.13 16.87
N GLY A 39 -21.56 1.05 16.81
CA GLY A 39 -21.51 0.03 17.86
C GLY A 39 -21.04 0.60 19.19
N MET A 40 -20.01 1.45 19.19
CA MET A 40 -19.55 2.15 20.39
C MET A 40 -20.58 3.13 20.94
N LEU A 41 -21.29 3.86 20.06
CA LEU A 41 -22.41 4.73 20.50
C LEU A 41 -23.51 3.92 21.19
N PHE A 42 -23.85 2.76 20.64
CA PHE A 42 -24.81 1.84 21.24
C PHE A 42 -24.35 1.31 22.60
N ILE A 43 -23.12 0.83 22.71
CA ILE A 43 -22.54 0.34 23.98
C ILE A 43 -22.51 1.45 25.02
N GLY A 44 -22.01 2.63 24.65
CA GLY A 44 -21.95 3.79 25.55
C GLY A 44 -23.33 4.20 26.04
N THR A 45 -24.33 4.25 25.16
CA THR A 45 -25.73 4.52 25.52
C THR A 45 -26.28 3.46 26.47
N ARG A 46 -26.01 2.17 26.22
CA ARG A 46 -26.44 1.07 27.08
C ARG A 46 -25.87 1.21 28.49
N PHE A 47 -24.61 1.62 28.64
CA PHE A 47 -24.02 1.88 29.96
C PHE A 47 -24.69 3.03 30.72
N LEU A 48 -25.28 4.01 30.02
CA LEU A 48 -25.99 5.12 30.65
C LEU A 48 -27.46 4.81 30.97
N LEU A 49 -28.15 4.05 30.10
CA LEU A 49 -29.59 3.80 30.21
C LEU A 49 -29.93 2.45 30.85
N ALA A 50 -29.03 1.48 30.77
CA ALA A 50 -29.19 0.13 31.30
C ALA A 50 -27.86 -0.37 31.93
N PRO A 51 -27.39 0.28 33.02
CA PRO A 51 -26.04 0.12 33.55
C PRO A 51 -25.69 -1.33 33.92
N GLU A 52 -26.55 -2.03 34.65
CA GLU A 52 -26.34 -3.43 35.04
C GLU A 52 -26.19 -4.36 33.83
N GLN A 53 -27.03 -4.15 32.79
CA GLN A 53 -26.92 -4.90 31.55
C GLN A 53 -25.68 -4.54 30.74
N GLY A 54 -25.18 -3.30 30.85
CA GLY A 54 -23.93 -2.84 30.26
C GLY A 54 -22.73 -3.49 30.92
N GLU A 55 -22.71 -3.53 32.25
CA GLU A 55 -21.65 -4.15 33.06
C GLU A 55 -21.58 -5.66 32.83
N ALA A 56 -22.72 -6.36 32.91
CA ALA A 56 -22.80 -7.78 32.60
C ALA A 56 -22.32 -8.08 31.17
N GLY A 57 -22.71 -7.24 30.20
CA GLY A 57 -22.28 -7.37 28.80
C GLY A 57 -20.80 -7.07 28.58
N PHE A 58 -20.17 -6.28 29.46
CA PHE A 58 -18.73 -6.00 29.44
C PHE A 58 -17.90 -7.16 30.00
N GLY A 59 -18.53 -8.07 30.75
CA GLY A 59 -17.90 -9.27 31.32
C GLY A 59 -17.61 -9.15 32.81
N LEU A 60 -18.19 -8.17 33.49
CA LEU A 60 -18.08 -7.98 34.92
C LEU A 60 -19.45 -8.25 35.56
N ASP A 61 -19.44 -8.99 36.66
CA ASP A 61 -20.60 -9.17 37.52
C ASP A 61 -20.19 -8.70 38.92
N TYR A 62 -20.32 -7.39 39.13
CA TYR A 62 -19.83 -6.73 40.35
C TYR A 62 -20.90 -5.79 40.88
N ASN A 63 -21.18 -5.90 42.19
CA ASN A 63 -22.15 -5.04 42.84
C ASN A 63 -21.54 -3.66 43.15
N GLN A 64 -21.60 -2.76 42.17
CA GLN A 64 -21.08 -1.41 42.31
C GLN A 64 -21.86 -0.61 43.37
N PRO A 65 -21.20 0.20 44.21
CA PRO A 65 -21.88 1.00 45.23
C PRO A 65 -22.73 2.13 44.64
N ASN A 66 -22.48 2.52 43.38
CA ASN A 66 -23.23 3.54 42.62
C ASN A 66 -22.93 3.43 41.11
N TYR A 67 -23.59 4.26 40.30
CA TYR A 67 -23.45 4.25 38.83
C TYR A 67 -22.28 5.09 38.26
N ALA A 68 -21.31 5.52 39.08
CA ALA A 68 -20.21 6.35 38.60
C ALA A 68 -19.35 5.61 37.57
N PHE A 69 -19.06 4.32 37.80
CA PHE A 69 -18.33 3.48 36.85
C PHE A 69 -19.02 3.43 35.48
N HIS A 70 -20.33 3.15 35.48
CA HIS A 70 -21.12 3.05 34.25
C HIS A 70 -21.17 4.38 33.50
N THR A 71 -21.25 5.49 34.23
CA THR A 71 -21.23 6.84 33.64
C THR A 71 -19.89 7.14 32.97
N ILE A 72 -18.77 6.87 33.65
CA ILE A 72 -17.42 7.07 33.11
C ILE A 72 -17.21 6.21 31.86
N LYS A 73 -17.60 4.93 31.92
CA LYS A 73 -17.52 4.00 30.80
C LYS A 73 -18.40 4.44 29.63
N GLY A 74 -19.64 4.80 29.91
CA GLY A 74 -20.65 5.17 28.93
C GLY A 74 -20.24 6.41 28.14
N ILE A 75 -19.81 7.49 28.81
CA ILE A 75 -19.42 8.72 28.12
C ILE A 75 -18.14 8.55 27.29
N ARG A 76 -17.19 7.74 27.76
CA ARG A 76 -15.95 7.41 27.03
C ARG A 76 -16.24 6.73 25.70
N ASP A 77 -17.13 5.75 25.71
CA ASP A 77 -17.52 5.00 24.51
C ASP A 77 -18.36 5.86 23.56
N LEU A 78 -19.29 6.68 24.09
CA LEU A 78 -20.05 7.66 23.29
C LEU A 78 -19.13 8.64 22.56
N PHE A 79 -18.18 9.23 23.29
CA PHE A 79 -17.22 10.17 22.72
C PHE A 79 -16.36 9.53 21.63
N SER A 80 -15.80 8.35 21.92
CA SER A 80 -14.97 7.61 20.96
C SER A 80 -15.75 7.21 19.70
N GLY A 81 -16.98 6.71 19.88
CA GLY A 81 -17.87 6.36 18.79
C GLY A 81 -18.22 7.56 17.91
N LEU A 82 -18.51 8.71 18.52
CA LEU A 82 -18.83 9.95 17.79
C LEU A 82 -17.66 10.42 16.93
N ILE A 83 -16.43 10.44 17.46
CA ILE A 83 -15.24 10.82 16.69
C ILE A 83 -15.04 9.89 15.49
N ILE A 84 -15.15 8.58 15.71
CA ILE A 84 -15.00 7.58 14.63
C ILE A 84 -16.05 7.81 13.54
N VAL A 85 -17.32 8.00 13.91
CA VAL A 85 -18.40 8.27 12.96
C VAL A 85 -18.12 9.55 12.18
N LEU A 86 -17.75 10.65 12.84
CA LEU A 86 -17.46 11.93 12.18
C LEU A 86 -16.32 11.79 11.16
N PHE A 87 -15.20 11.18 11.55
CA PHE A 87 -14.06 11.03 10.64
C PHE A 87 -14.33 10.05 9.50
N ALA A 88 -15.05 8.95 9.73
CA ALA A 88 -15.45 8.02 8.68
C ALA A 88 -16.50 8.65 7.74
N TRP A 89 -17.43 9.44 8.26
CA TRP A 89 -18.46 10.12 7.48
C TRP A 89 -17.85 11.16 6.53
N HIS A 90 -16.95 11.99 7.04
CA HIS A 90 -16.26 13.05 6.30
C HIS A 90 -15.04 12.60 5.50
N HIS A 91 -14.76 11.29 5.43
CA HIS A 91 -13.61 10.73 4.70
C HIS A 91 -12.24 11.23 5.21
N TYR A 92 -12.13 11.57 6.49
CA TYR A 92 -10.88 12.02 7.11
C TYR A 92 -10.00 10.84 7.49
N ARG A 93 -9.34 10.24 6.49
CA ARG A 93 -8.56 9.00 6.60
C ARG A 93 -7.48 9.05 7.69
N ARG A 94 -6.62 10.07 7.67
CA ARG A 94 -5.51 10.20 8.65
C ARG A 94 -6.04 10.39 10.08
N PRO A 95 -6.97 11.33 10.36
CA PRO A 95 -7.60 11.44 11.67
C PRO A 95 -8.28 10.14 12.13
N LEU A 96 -9.00 9.45 11.23
CA LEU A 96 -9.63 8.17 11.53
C LEU A 96 -8.60 7.09 11.91
N PHE A 97 -7.53 6.95 11.13
CA PHE A 97 -6.42 6.02 11.41
C PHE A 97 -5.81 6.27 12.79
N LEU A 98 -5.43 7.51 13.09
CA LEU A 98 -4.81 7.85 14.37
C LEU A 98 -5.76 7.61 15.55
N THR A 99 -7.05 7.94 15.38
CA THR A 99 -8.08 7.71 16.40
C THR A 99 -8.25 6.22 16.70
N LEU A 100 -8.35 5.37 15.67
CA LEU A 100 -8.52 3.93 15.85
C LEU A 100 -7.25 3.29 16.43
N LEU A 101 -6.07 3.71 15.99
CA LEU A 101 -4.80 3.18 16.46
C LEU A 101 -4.56 3.53 17.94
N ALA A 102 -4.64 4.81 18.30
CA ALA A 102 -4.50 5.24 19.69
C ALA A 102 -5.65 4.70 20.56
N GLY A 103 -6.88 4.73 20.03
CA GLY A 103 -8.07 4.22 20.71
C GLY A 103 -8.02 2.73 21.00
N SER A 104 -7.25 1.92 20.25
CA SER A 104 -7.10 0.48 20.49
C SER A 104 -6.48 0.14 21.86
N ILE A 105 -5.82 1.09 22.51
CA ILE A 105 -5.35 0.97 23.90
C ILE A 105 -6.53 0.72 24.86
N ILE A 106 -7.69 1.30 24.57
CA ILE A 106 -8.89 1.19 25.42
C ILE A 106 -9.40 -0.26 25.49
N PRO A 107 -9.80 -0.93 24.39
CA PRO A 107 -10.24 -2.32 24.45
C PRO A 107 -9.13 -3.28 24.88
N PHE A 108 -7.85 -2.94 24.67
CA PHE A 108 -6.75 -3.72 25.22
C PHE A 108 -6.70 -3.65 26.75
N ALA A 109 -6.84 -2.46 27.33
CA ALA A 109 -6.92 -2.28 28.78
C ALA A 109 -8.20 -2.92 29.36
N ASP A 110 -9.33 -2.82 28.65
CA ASP A 110 -10.58 -3.47 29.03
C ASP A 110 -10.42 -5.00 29.04
N MET A 111 -9.76 -5.59 28.03
CA MET A 111 -9.42 -7.02 27.98
C MET A 111 -8.61 -7.46 29.20
N LEU A 112 -7.56 -6.71 29.55
CA LEU A 112 -6.73 -7.00 30.72
C LEU A 112 -7.53 -6.87 32.02
N THR A 113 -8.42 -5.88 32.10
CA THR A 113 -9.28 -5.68 33.28
C THR A 113 -10.20 -6.88 33.48
N VAL A 114 -10.86 -7.35 32.42
CA VAL A 114 -11.71 -8.55 32.47
C VAL A 114 -10.88 -9.77 32.87
N TRP A 115 -9.73 -10.02 32.23
CA TRP A 115 -8.88 -11.17 32.52
C TRP A 115 -8.43 -11.26 33.99
N HIS A 116 -8.09 -10.13 34.61
CA HIS A 116 -7.62 -10.10 35.99
C HIS A 116 -8.73 -10.06 37.03
N THR A 117 -10.00 -9.93 36.63
CA THR A 117 -11.12 -9.87 37.57
C THR A 117 -11.63 -11.28 37.87
N PRO A 118 -11.62 -11.74 39.14
CA PRO A 118 -12.17 -13.03 39.52
C PRO A 118 -13.67 -13.15 39.17
N GLY A 119 -14.07 -14.29 38.59
CA GLY A 119 -15.47 -14.53 38.21
C GLY A 119 -15.86 -13.97 36.83
N SER A 120 -14.92 -13.35 36.11
CA SER A 120 -15.16 -12.85 34.75
C SER A 120 -15.23 -13.97 33.70
N ASN A 121 -15.88 -13.67 32.58
CA ASN A 121 -16.12 -14.64 31.51
C ASN A 121 -15.03 -14.58 30.43
N LEU A 122 -14.44 -15.74 30.09
CA LEU A 122 -13.47 -15.89 28.99
C LEU A 122 -13.98 -15.28 27.67
N TRP A 123 -15.26 -15.46 27.36
CA TRP A 123 -15.86 -14.93 26.13
C TRP A 123 -15.85 -13.41 26.09
N ALA A 124 -16.06 -12.74 27.22
CA ALA A 124 -15.98 -11.28 27.30
C ALA A 124 -14.55 -10.79 27.05
N MET A 125 -13.55 -11.46 27.63
CA MET A 125 -12.14 -11.17 27.33
C MET A 125 -11.83 -11.33 25.84
N LEU A 126 -12.28 -12.44 25.22
CA LEU A 126 -12.02 -12.70 23.80
C LEU A 126 -12.67 -11.66 22.87
N ILE A 127 -13.83 -11.11 23.23
CA ILE A 127 -14.48 -10.03 22.47
C ILE A 127 -13.62 -8.76 22.50
N HIS A 128 -13.09 -8.38 23.66
CA HIS A 128 -12.20 -7.22 23.79
C HIS A 128 -10.90 -7.43 22.99
N GLY A 129 -10.25 -8.59 23.12
CA GLY A 129 -9.04 -8.93 22.38
C GLY A 129 -9.26 -9.01 20.87
N GLY A 130 -10.37 -9.61 20.43
CA GLY A 130 -10.77 -9.66 19.02
C GLY A 130 -11.00 -8.26 18.43
N THR A 131 -11.55 -7.33 19.23
CA THR A 131 -11.71 -5.93 18.84
C THR A 131 -10.35 -5.27 18.60
N VAL A 132 -9.35 -5.50 19.46
CA VAL A 132 -7.98 -4.97 19.27
C VAL A 132 -7.39 -5.45 17.93
N LEU A 133 -7.46 -6.76 17.66
CA LEU A 133 -6.93 -7.33 16.42
C LEU A 133 -7.64 -6.75 15.18
N MET A 134 -8.97 -6.65 15.22
CA MET A 134 -9.75 -6.03 14.15
C MET A 134 -9.33 -4.57 13.92
N LEU A 135 -9.16 -3.79 14.99
CA LEU A 135 -8.72 -2.39 14.89
C LEU A 135 -7.32 -2.28 14.27
N TRP A 136 -6.38 -3.14 14.65
CA TRP A 136 -5.03 -3.14 14.08
C TRP A 136 -5.01 -3.53 12.60
N ILE A 137 -5.81 -4.52 12.19
CA ILE A 137 -5.98 -4.88 10.77
C ILE A 137 -6.57 -3.69 9.99
N LEU A 138 -7.62 -3.07 10.54
CA LEU A 138 -8.23 -1.88 9.93
C LEU A 138 -7.22 -0.72 9.84
N CYS A 139 -6.44 -0.49 10.89
CA CYS A 139 -5.39 0.53 10.92
C CYS A 139 -4.26 0.25 9.93
N TYR A 140 -3.86 -1.01 9.74
CA TYR A 140 -2.90 -1.38 8.70
C TYR A 140 -3.41 -0.91 7.34
N PHE A 141 -4.65 -1.26 6.97
CA PHE A 141 -5.23 -0.84 5.69
C PHE A 141 -5.51 0.66 5.57
N LEU A 142 -5.85 1.35 6.67
CA LEU A 142 -6.02 2.81 6.69
C LEU A 142 -4.67 3.56 6.65
N GLY A 143 -3.61 2.95 7.18
CA GLY A 143 -2.25 3.49 7.21
C GLY A 143 -1.53 3.40 5.87
N GLN A 144 -1.91 2.45 5.01
CA GLN A 144 -1.39 2.35 3.64
C GLN A 144 -1.79 3.60 2.85
N SER A 145 -0.90 4.59 2.81
CA SER A 145 -1.11 5.82 2.06
C SER A 145 -0.56 5.69 0.65
N ALA A 146 -1.29 6.19 -0.36
CA ALA A 146 -0.65 6.55 -1.63
C ALA A 146 0.50 7.52 -1.31
N PRO A 147 1.67 7.40 -1.95
CA PRO A 147 2.78 8.27 -1.58
C PRO A 147 2.36 9.71 -1.89
N GLU A 148 2.53 10.62 -0.93
CA GLU A 148 2.84 11.99 -1.33
C GLU A 148 4.13 11.87 -2.14
N THR A 149 4.08 12.33 -3.39
CA THR A 149 5.28 12.58 -4.19
C THR A 149 6.11 13.59 -3.42
N LYS A 150 6.96 13.10 -2.52
CA LYS A 150 8.10 13.87 -2.10
C LYS A 150 8.94 14.00 -3.36
N THR A 151 8.93 15.18 -3.96
CA THR A 151 10.01 15.65 -4.83
C THR A 151 11.28 15.72 -3.99
N GLY A 152 11.75 14.56 -3.54
CA GLY A 152 13.08 14.37 -3.00
C GLY A 152 13.99 14.23 -4.20
N THR A 153 14.99 15.10 -4.28
CA THR A 153 16.15 14.99 -5.16
C THR A 153 16.55 13.53 -5.34
N SER A 154 16.45 13.07 -6.60
CA SER A 154 16.70 11.72 -7.07
C SER A 154 18.08 11.23 -6.62
N VAL A 155 18.10 10.25 -5.72
CA VAL A 155 19.32 9.48 -5.41
C VAL A 155 19.60 8.44 -6.52
N HIS A 156 18.64 8.21 -7.43
CA HIS A 156 18.77 7.31 -8.58
C HIS A 156 18.48 8.05 -9.90
N ALA A 157 19.27 9.07 -10.23
CA ALA A 157 19.23 9.70 -11.55
C ALA A 157 19.58 8.70 -12.70
N ASP A 158 20.04 7.49 -12.38
CA ASP A 158 20.60 6.51 -13.30
C ASP A 158 19.65 5.34 -13.65
N ALA A 159 18.42 5.29 -13.10
CA ALA A 159 17.45 4.27 -13.49
C ALA A 159 16.89 4.56 -14.88
N TYR A 160 17.42 3.86 -15.90
CA TYR A 160 17.11 4.07 -17.30
C TYR A 160 16.27 2.91 -17.84
N VAL A 161 15.26 3.23 -18.65
CA VAL A 161 14.49 2.27 -19.45
C VAL A 161 14.01 2.94 -20.73
N LYS A 162 14.05 2.20 -21.83
CA LYS A 162 13.56 2.61 -23.13
C LYS A 162 12.92 1.42 -23.83
N ARG A 163 11.66 1.57 -24.24
CA ARG A 163 11.01 0.61 -25.12
C ARG A 163 11.56 0.80 -26.54
N ILE A 164 12.18 -0.25 -27.11
CA ILE A 164 12.68 -0.25 -28.49
C ILE A 164 11.57 -0.68 -29.45
N SER A 165 10.83 -1.73 -29.11
CA SER A 165 9.66 -2.18 -29.87
C SER A 165 8.60 -2.75 -28.93
N SER A 166 7.33 -2.47 -29.23
CA SER A 166 6.19 -3.02 -28.50
C SER A 166 5.60 -4.23 -29.22
N VAL A 167 4.97 -5.14 -28.46
CA VAL A 167 4.14 -6.22 -29.01
C VAL A 167 2.96 -5.69 -29.84
N SER A 168 2.53 -4.44 -29.66
CA SER A 168 1.51 -3.83 -30.52
C SER A 168 2.01 -3.57 -31.95
N GLU A 169 3.32 -3.52 -32.16
CA GLU A 169 3.97 -3.17 -33.43
C GLU A 169 4.68 -4.37 -34.08
N GLY A 170 4.85 -5.47 -33.35
CA GLY A 170 5.59 -6.64 -33.80
C GLY A 170 5.30 -7.89 -32.97
N LYS A 171 6.00 -8.98 -33.27
CA LYS A 171 5.80 -10.27 -32.56
C LYS A 171 6.46 -10.33 -31.18
N ASN A 172 7.44 -9.47 -30.93
CA ASN A 172 8.29 -9.48 -29.73
C ASN A 172 8.26 -8.11 -29.05
N SER A 173 8.41 -8.10 -27.73
CA SER A 173 8.69 -6.88 -26.97
C SER A 173 10.20 -6.75 -26.79
N VAL A 174 10.75 -5.58 -27.10
CA VAL A 174 12.19 -5.31 -26.91
C VAL A 174 12.34 -4.04 -26.10
N LEU A 175 13.05 -4.13 -24.97
CA LEU A 175 13.34 -3.01 -24.10
C LEU A 175 14.83 -2.95 -23.80
N GLU A 176 15.34 -1.74 -23.60
CA GLU A 176 16.68 -1.48 -23.12
C GLU A 176 16.59 -0.84 -21.75
N PHE A 177 17.39 -1.28 -20.78
CA PHE A 177 17.36 -0.71 -19.43
C PHE A 177 18.68 -0.90 -18.71
N SER A 178 18.93 -0.03 -17.73
CA SER A 178 20.06 -0.16 -16.82
C SER A 178 19.74 -1.08 -15.66
N ILE A 179 20.70 -1.89 -15.24
CA ILE A 179 20.67 -2.69 -14.01
C ILE A 179 21.73 -2.09 -13.11
N LEU A 180 21.30 -1.47 -12.01
CA LEU A 180 22.19 -0.74 -11.11
C LEU A 180 23.03 -1.70 -10.26
N PRO A 181 24.18 -1.26 -9.69
CA PRO A 181 24.96 -2.07 -8.76
C PRO A 181 24.08 -2.64 -7.64
N GLY A 182 24.18 -3.94 -7.38
CA GLY A 182 23.39 -4.63 -6.35
C GLY A 182 21.97 -5.04 -6.79
N GLU A 183 21.47 -4.54 -7.92
CA GLU A 183 20.15 -4.89 -8.42
C GLU A 183 20.06 -6.39 -8.75
N SER A 184 18.97 -7.02 -8.36
CA SER A 184 18.76 -8.45 -8.55
C SER A 184 17.29 -8.85 -8.52
N THR A 185 17.03 -10.00 -9.10
CA THR A 185 15.78 -10.73 -8.89
C THR A 185 16.00 -11.94 -8.00
N PRO A 186 15.02 -12.37 -7.20
CA PRO A 186 15.04 -13.72 -6.65
C PRO A 186 14.96 -14.74 -7.78
N TRP A 187 15.26 -16.00 -7.47
CA TRP A 187 14.95 -17.09 -8.40
C TRP A 187 13.45 -17.14 -8.69
N HIS A 188 13.10 -17.10 -9.97
CA HIS A 188 11.72 -17.15 -10.44
C HIS A 188 11.65 -17.80 -11.83
N TYR A 189 10.46 -17.91 -12.41
CA TYR A 189 10.27 -18.32 -13.79
C TYR A 189 9.05 -17.62 -14.39
N HIS A 190 9.07 -17.45 -15.71
CA HIS A 190 7.94 -16.98 -16.51
C HIS A 190 7.29 -18.16 -17.22
N ARG A 191 5.98 -18.13 -17.44
CA ARG A 191 5.22 -19.16 -18.15
C ARG A 191 4.85 -18.73 -19.56
N LEU A 192 4.69 -17.42 -19.78
CA LEU A 192 4.07 -16.90 -21.00
C LEU A 192 5.06 -16.66 -22.14
N PHE A 193 6.35 -16.49 -21.84
CA PHE A 193 7.35 -16.06 -22.80
C PHE A 193 8.75 -16.57 -22.45
N SER A 194 9.61 -16.58 -23.48
CA SER A 194 11.06 -16.61 -23.32
C SER A 194 11.58 -15.20 -23.10
N GLU A 195 12.65 -15.09 -22.31
CA GLU A 195 13.33 -13.84 -22.02
C GLU A 195 14.79 -13.95 -22.44
N THR A 196 15.25 -13.07 -23.32
CA THR A 196 16.66 -13.04 -23.75
C THR A 196 17.31 -11.76 -23.28
N PHE A 197 18.34 -11.89 -22.46
CA PHE A 197 19.24 -10.79 -22.09
C PHE A 197 20.39 -10.70 -23.08
N GLU A 198 20.66 -9.49 -23.57
CA GLU A 198 21.87 -9.11 -24.29
C GLU A 198 22.54 -7.98 -23.52
N VAL A 199 23.78 -8.19 -23.08
CA VAL A 199 24.52 -7.14 -22.38
C VAL A 199 25.09 -6.17 -23.40
N LEU A 200 24.74 -4.89 -23.29
CA LEU A 200 25.26 -3.82 -24.15
C LEU A 200 26.51 -3.16 -23.57
N LYS A 201 26.55 -3.04 -22.23
CA LYS A 201 27.67 -2.47 -21.47
C LYS A 201 27.69 -3.06 -20.05
N GLY A 202 28.88 -3.26 -19.50
CA GLY A 202 29.04 -3.80 -18.14
C GLY A 202 28.99 -5.32 -18.09
N GLU A 203 28.60 -5.85 -16.94
CA GLU A 203 28.56 -7.28 -16.65
C GLU A 203 27.24 -7.65 -15.95
N LEU A 204 26.63 -8.75 -16.37
CA LEU A 204 25.41 -9.29 -15.75
C LEU A 204 25.61 -10.75 -15.36
N THR A 205 25.37 -11.06 -14.08
CA THR A 205 25.26 -12.46 -13.65
C THR A 205 23.84 -12.96 -13.91
N VAL A 206 23.70 -14.05 -14.65
CA VAL A 206 22.42 -14.70 -14.95
C VAL A 206 22.47 -16.16 -14.51
N GLY A 207 21.68 -16.52 -13.51
CA GLY A 207 21.40 -17.91 -13.19
C GLY A 207 20.31 -18.45 -14.10
N ARG A 208 20.50 -19.63 -14.69
CA ARG A 208 19.51 -20.29 -15.55
C ARG A 208 19.58 -21.79 -15.36
N GLY A 209 18.59 -22.36 -14.68
CA GLY A 209 18.63 -23.77 -14.25
C GLY A 209 19.74 -24.00 -13.21
N GLU A 210 20.64 -24.94 -13.48
CA GLU A 210 21.79 -25.24 -12.61
C GLU A 210 23.04 -24.42 -12.98
N GLN A 211 22.99 -23.66 -14.08
CA GLN A 211 24.11 -22.86 -14.56
C GLN A 211 24.01 -21.43 -14.04
N THR A 212 25.17 -20.85 -13.71
CA THR A 212 25.33 -19.41 -13.49
C THR A 212 26.30 -18.89 -14.53
N LEU A 213 25.86 -17.93 -15.33
CA LEU A 213 26.62 -17.30 -16.40
C LEU A 213 26.96 -15.88 -15.99
N VAL A 214 28.18 -15.44 -16.29
CA VAL A 214 28.58 -14.04 -16.18
C VAL A 214 28.70 -13.51 -17.60
N LEU A 215 27.79 -12.62 -17.99
CA LEU A 215 27.68 -12.09 -19.34
C LEU A 215 28.40 -10.74 -19.43
N SER A 216 29.35 -10.62 -20.34
CA SER A 216 29.99 -9.37 -20.75
C SER A 216 29.29 -8.75 -21.96
N ALA A 217 29.61 -7.49 -22.27
CA ALA A 217 29.08 -6.79 -23.44
C ALA A 217 29.17 -7.61 -24.75
N GLY A 218 28.07 -7.67 -25.49
CA GLY A 218 27.88 -8.47 -26.70
C GLY A 218 27.42 -9.91 -26.47
N GLN A 219 27.46 -10.42 -25.23
CA GLN A 219 27.00 -11.76 -24.91
C GLN A 219 25.51 -11.80 -24.59
N THR A 220 24.91 -12.97 -24.80
CA THR A 220 23.48 -13.19 -24.61
C THR A 220 23.16 -14.44 -23.80
N ALA A 221 22.02 -14.43 -23.12
CA ALA A 221 21.42 -15.61 -22.51
C ALA A 221 19.90 -15.61 -22.70
N THR A 222 19.37 -16.69 -23.27
CA THR A 222 17.92 -16.90 -23.43
C THR A 222 17.39 -17.86 -22.36
N ILE A 223 16.39 -17.43 -21.62
CA ILE A 223 15.65 -18.20 -20.65
C ILE A 223 14.37 -18.69 -21.32
N GLN A 224 14.12 -20.00 -21.25
CA GLN A 224 12.90 -20.60 -21.81
C GLN A 224 11.72 -20.51 -20.83
N PRO A 225 10.46 -20.52 -21.32
CA PRO A 225 9.29 -20.60 -20.45
C PRO A 225 9.39 -21.78 -19.48
N GLY A 226 9.07 -21.55 -18.21
CA GLY A 226 9.16 -22.54 -17.13
C GLY A 226 10.57 -22.70 -16.54
N GLN A 227 11.60 -22.14 -17.18
CA GLN A 227 12.97 -22.27 -16.71
C GLN A 227 13.23 -21.31 -15.55
N LYS A 228 13.71 -21.87 -14.43
CA LYS A 228 14.09 -21.07 -13.26
C LYS A 228 15.32 -20.25 -13.58
N HIS A 229 15.29 -18.97 -13.24
CA HIS A 229 16.39 -18.06 -13.48
C HIS A 229 16.39 -16.89 -12.47
N PHE A 230 17.50 -16.17 -12.46
CA PHE A 230 17.64 -14.86 -11.83
C PHE A 230 18.64 -14.03 -12.63
N PHE A 231 18.60 -12.70 -12.48
CA PHE A 231 19.75 -11.86 -12.80
C PHE A 231 20.24 -11.12 -11.55
N HIS A 232 21.52 -10.77 -11.55
CA HIS A 232 22.14 -9.93 -10.54
C HIS A 232 23.29 -9.13 -11.14
N ASN A 233 23.29 -7.82 -10.92
CA ASN A 233 24.49 -7.02 -11.13
C ASN A 233 25.35 -7.03 -9.87
N THR A 234 26.29 -7.98 -9.83
CA THR A 234 27.33 -8.10 -8.79
C THR A 234 28.46 -7.09 -8.98
N SER A 235 28.50 -6.39 -10.11
CA SER A 235 29.53 -5.40 -10.38
C SER A 235 29.25 -4.12 -9.59
N GLY A 236 30.31 -3.39 -9.25
CA GLY A 236 30.19 -2.06 -8.63
C GLY A 236 29.82 -0.95 -9.63
N GLN A 237 29.45 -1.29 -10.86
CA GLN A 237 29.18 -0.37 -11.95
C GLN A 237 27.82 -0.66 -12.59
N GLU A 238 27.24 0.31 -13.29
CA GLU A 238 26.00 0.12 -14.04
C GLU A 238 26.19 -0.90 -15.18
N CYS A 239 25.21 -1.80 -15.35
CA CYS A 239 25.12 -2.71 -16.49
C CYS A 239 23.95 -2.28 -17.39
N LEU A 240 24.18 -2.07 -18.68
CA LEU A 240 23.13 -1.77 -19.66
C LEU A 240 22.78 -3.03 -20.43
N VAL A 241 21.49 -3.36 -20.49
CA VAL A 241 21.01 -4.57 -21.17
C VAL A 241 19.88 -4.27 -22.13
N LYS A 242 19.79 -5.09 -23.17
CA LYS A 242 18.62 -5.21 -24.02
C LYS A 242 17.92 -6.52 -23.68
N VAL A 243 16.66 -6.46 -23.30
CA VAL A 243 15.81 -7.63 -23.09
C VAL A 243 14.86 -7.81 -24.25
N THR A 244 14.74 -9.04 -24.73
CA THR A 244 13.76 -9.44 -25.75
C THR A 244 12.82 -10.49 -25.18
N ILE A 245 11.53 -10.21 -25.26
CA ILE A 245 10.44 -11.08 -24.81
C ILE A 245 9.74 -11.68 -26.03
N SER A 246 9.66 -13.02 -26.07
CA SER A 246 9.12 -13.77 -27.20
C SER A 246 8.24 -14.96 -26.76
N PRO A 247 6.95 -15.00 -27.14
CA PRO A 247 6.22 -13.93 -27.81
C PRO A 247 6.15 -12.68 -26.93
N GLY A 248 6.02 -11.50 -27.54
CA GLY A 248 5.92 -10.22 -26.82
C GLY A 248 4.77 -10.21 -25.82
N ASN A 249 4.90 -9.40 -24.77
CA ASN A 249 3.94 -9.33 -23.68
C ASN A 249 3.78 -7.88 -23.18
N HIS A 250 2.56 -7.35 -23.31
CA HIS A 250 2.26 -5.97 -22.94
C HIS A 250 2.38 -5.73 -21.43
N ASP A 251 1.98 -6.69 -20.60
CA ASP A 251 2.07 -6.56 -19.14
C ASP A 251 3.54 -6.54 -18.69
N PHE A 252 4.42 -7.32 -19.32
CA PHE A 252 5.86 -7.27 -19.08
C PHE A 252 6.45 -5.89 -19.43
N GLU A 253 6.09 -5.33 -20.60
CA GLU A 253 6.52 -3.99 -21.00
C GLU A 253 6.16 -2.94 -19.95
N GLU A 254 4.92 -2.97 -19.46
CA GLU A 254 4.47 -2.08 -18.39
C GLU A 254 5.18 -2.33 -17.07
N ALA A 255 5.36 -3.60 -16.67
CA ALA A 255 6.02 -3.95 -15.42
C ALA A 255 7.42 -3.38 -15.33
N LEU A 256 8.19 -3.49 -16.42
CA LEU A 256 9.57 -3.01 -16.47
C LEU A 256 9.63 -1.48 -16.46
N LEU A 257 8.77 -0.81 -17.24
CA LEU A 257 8.67 0.67 -17.23
C LEU A 257 8.29 1.21 -15.85
N ILE A 258 7.28 0.61 -15.22
CA ILE A 258 6.82 0.99 -13.88
C ILE A 258 7.92 0.75 -12.84
N SER A 259 8.57 -0.42 -12.88
CA SER A 259 9.64 -0.77 -11.93
C SER A 259 10.81 0.21 -12.00
N LYS A 260 11.26 0.55 -13.21
CA LYS A 260 12.34 1.52 -13.43
C LYS A 260 11.94 2.94 -13.11
N GLY A 261 10.72 3.35 -13.44
CA GLY A 261 10.18 4.64 -13.02
C GLY A 261 10.13 4.80 -11.50
N LEU A 262 9.66 3.78 -10.77
CA LEU A 262 9.69 3.74 -9.31
C LEU A 262 11.12 3.82 -8.77
N ALA A 263 12.09 3.13 -9.40
CA ALA A 263 13.49 3.21 -9.01
C ALA A 263 14.05 4.63 -9.17
N GLY A 264 13.77 5.29 -10.31
CA GLY A 264 14.17 6.69 -10.56
C GLY A 264 13.62 7.66 -9.51
N ASP A 265 12.39 7.42 -9.04
CA ASP A 265 11.75 8.20 -7.97
C ASP A 265 12.23 7.83 -6.55
N GLY A 266 13.21 6.93 -6.41
CA GLY A 266 13.71 6.46 -5.11
C GLY A 266 12.72 5.56 -4.35
N LEU A 267 11.73 5.00 -5.05
CA LEU A 267 10.69 4.13 -4.52
C LEU A 267 11.00 2.63 -4.67
N ALA A 268 12.23 2.27 -5.07
CA ALA A 268 12.76 0.91 -5.06
C ALA A 268 13.86 0.73 -3.99
N SER A 269 14.10 -0.51 -3.56
CA SER A 269 15.27 -0.91 -2.77
C SER A 269 16.54 -0.93 -3.62
N GLU A 270 17.69 -1.14 -2.97
CA GLU A 270 18.97 -1.36 -3.66
C GLU A 270 18.93 -2.56 -4.63
N SER A 271 18.19 -3.61 -4.27
CA SER A 271 17.94 -4.77 -5.15
C SER A 271 17.00 -4.46 -6.32
N GLY A 272 16.49 -3.22 -6.47
CA GLY A 272 15.51 -2.84 -7.49
C GLY A 272 14.08 -3.25 -7.19
N THR A 273 13.80 -3.74 -5.98
CA THR A 273 12.45 -4.20 -5.59
C THR A 273 11.59 -3.00 -5.18
N PRO A 274 10.34 -2.86 -5.69
CA PRO A 274 9.44 -1.79 -5.25
C PRO A 274 9.24 -1.79 -3.71
N LYS A 275 9.44 -0.64 -3.06
CA LYS A 275 9.34 -0.50 -1.60
C LYS A 275 7.93 -0.74 -1.05
N LYS A 276 6.90 -0.49 -1.86
CA LYS A 276 5.50 -0.66 -1.47
C LYS A 276 5.02 -2.05 -1.85
N LEU A 277 4.41 -2.74 -0.88
CA LEU A 277 3.89 -4.10 -1.08
C LEU A 277 2.88 -4.20 -2.24
N LEU A 278 2.02 -3.19 -2.42
CA LEU A 278 1.05 -3.19 -3.53
C LEU A 278 1.73 -2.99 -4.90
N ASP A 279 2.78 -2.18 -4.97
CA ASP A 279 3.54 -1.96 -6.21
C ASP A 279 4.36 -3.22 -6.56
N LEU A 280 4.93 -3.87 -5.55
CA LEU A 280 5.59 -5.17 -5.69
C LEU A 280 4.59 -6.24 -6.17
N ALA A 281 3.38 -6.29 -5.62
CA ALA A 281 2.36 -7.23 -6.05
C ALA A 281 1.92 -7.00 -7.51
N LEU A 282 1.77 -5.74 -7.92
CA LEU A 282 1.49 -5.38 -9.31
C LEU A 282 2.65 -5.79 -10.23
N PHE A 283 3.89 -5.50 -9.84
CA PHE A 283 5.09 -5.89 -10.58
C PHE A 283 5.16 -7.42 -10.78
N ILE A 284 5.00 -8.20 -9.71
CA ILE A 284 5.02 -9.68 -9.77
C ILE A 284 3.95 -10.21 -10.72
N ARG A 285 2.74 -9.64 -10.69
CA ARG A 285 1.63 -10.10 -11.54
C ARG A 285 1.82 -9.73 -13.00
N LEU A 286 2.20 -8.48 -13.29
CA LEU A 286 2.38 -8.00 -14.67
C LEU A 286 3.59 -8.65 -15.34
N ASN A 287 4.67 -8.86 -14.58
CA ASN A 287 5.89 -9.48 -15.05
C ASN A 287 5.81 -11.03 -15.13
N ASP A 288 4.62 -11.63 -15.00
CA ASP A 288 4.40 -13.09 -14.97
C ASP A 288 5.43 -13.84 -14.10
N SER A 289 5.72 -13.31 -12.91
CA SER A 289 6.80 -13.82 -12.06
C SER A 289 6.28 -14.88 -11.11
N HIS A 290 6.66 -16.14 -11.35
CA HIS A 290 6.29 -17.26 -10.49
C HIS A 290 7.42 -17.62 -9.53
N MET A 291 7.06 -17.76 -8.25
CA MET A 291 8.01 -17.97 -7.17
C MET A 291 8.48 -19.43 -7.12
N ILE A 292 9.59 -19.70 -6.43
CA ILE A 292 10.13 -21.04 -6.26
C ILE A 292 10.18 -21.48 -4.78
N GLY A 293 10.28 -22.79 -4.56
CA GLY A 293 10.40 -23.36 -3.22
C GLY A 293 9.23 -22.97 -2.30
N LEU A 294 9.56 -22.65 -1.05
CA LEU A 294 8.57 -22.25 -0.03
C LEU A 294 7.89 -20.91 -0.34
N GLN A 295 8.50 -20.03 -1.14
CA GLN A 295 7.93 -18.73 -1.50
C GLN A 295 6.62 -18.86 -2.29
N LYS A 296 6.41 -20.00 -2.99
CA LYS A 296 5.16 -20.30 -3.72
C LYS A 296 3.90 -20.17 -2.86
N VAL A 297 4.01 -20.41 -1.55
CA VAL A 297 2.88 -20.29 -0.62
C VAL A 297 2.33 -18.86 -0.56
N ALA A 298 3.16 -17.85 -0.88
CA ALA A 298 2.75 -16.45 -0.90
C ALA A 298 2.09 -16.01 -2.23
N GLU A 299 2.20 -16.78 -3.32
CA GLU A 299 1.65 -16.38 -4.63
C GLU A 299 0.14 -16.03 -4.59
N PRO A 300 -0.75 -16.82 -3.93
CA PRO A 300 -2.17 -16.48 -3.85
C PRO A 300 -2.41 -15.13 -3.18
N LEU A 301 -1.63 -14.80 -2.13
CA LEU A 301 -1.71 -13.51 -1.45
C LEU A 301 -1.29 -12.37 -2.38
N PHE A 302 -0.18 -12.51 -3.11
CA PHE A 302 0.26 -11.48 -4.06
C PHE A 302 -0.74 -11.26 -5.19
N ARG A 303 -1.42 -12.31 -5.66
CA ARG A 303 -2.53 -12.16 -6.63
C ARG A 303 -3.67 -11.32 -6.05
N LEU A 304 -4.14 -11.66 -4.84
CA LEU A 304 -5.20 -10.90 -4.16
C LEU A 304 -4.80 -9.43 -3.93
N LEU A 305 -3.56 -9.17 -3.53
CA LEU A 305 -3.04 -7.82 -3.32
C LEU A 305 -2.96 -7.03 -4.62
N ALA A 306 -2.55 -7.66 -5.72
CA ALA A 306 -2.45 -7.03 -7.02
C ALA A 306 -3.84 -6.74 -7.62
N ASP A 307 -4.83 -7.61 -7.39
CA ASP A 307 -6.24 -7.38 -7.76
C ASP A 307 -6.82 -6.22 -6.94
N TYR A 308 -6.57 -6.22 -5.63
CA TYR A 308 -6.95 -5.11 -4.75
C TYR A 308 -6.34 -3.79 -5.23
N ALA A 309 -5.03 -3.75 -5.48
CA ALA A 309 -4.33 -2.55 -5.95
C ALA A 309 -4.91 -2.03 -7.28
N THR A 310 -5.25 -2.93 -8.20
CA THR A 310 -5.89 -2.57 -9.48
C THR A 310 -7.27 -1.96 -9.27
N ARG A 311 -8.11 -2.59 -8.43
CA ARG A 311 -9.45 -2.07 -8.10
C ARG A 311 -9.41 -0.71 -7.40
N GLN A 312 -8.34 -0.42 -6.66
CA GLN A 312 -8.12 0.89 -6.04
C GLN A 312 -7.53 1.94 -7.00
N GLY A 313 -7.33 1.61 -8.29
CA GLY A 313 -6.78 2.53 -9.29
C GLY A 313 -5.26 2.74 -9.19
N ARG A 314 -4.54 1.95 -8.37
CA ARG A 314 -3.09 2.09 -8.23
C ARG A 314 -2.35 1.76 -9.52
N LEU A 315 -2.77 0.69 -10.21
CA LEU A 315 -2.16 0.32 -11.50
C LEU A 315 -2.34 1.44 -12.54
N GLU A 316 -3.54 2.00 -12.62
CA GLU A 316 -3.83 3.10 -13.55
C GLU A 316 -3.00 4.35 -13.25
N TYR A 317 -2.83 4.68 -11.97
CA TYR A 317 -1.91 5.74 -11.56
C TYR A 317 -0.47 5.47 -12.05
N LEU A 318 0.05 4.25 -11.84
CA LEU A 318 1.41 3.88 -12.25
C LEU A 318 1.58 3.92 -13.78
N ARG A 319 0.57 3.47 -14.54
CA ARG A 319 0.55 3.55 -16.01
C ARG A 319 0.64 4.99 -16.50
N ASN A 320 -0.21 5.87 -15.98
CA ASN A 320 -0.20 7.28 -16.35
C ASN A 320 1.08 8.01 -15.93
N THR A 321 1.76 7.51 -14.91
CA THR A 321 3.02 8.11 -14.42
C THR A 321 4.22 7.65 -15.23
N TYR A 322 4.35 6.34 -15.52
CA TYR A 322 5.60 5.76 -16.02
C TYR A 322 5.50 5.10 -17.41
N VAL A 323 4.30 4.75 -17.86
CA VAL A 323 4.11 4.05 -19.16
C VAL A 323 3.65 5.01 -20.24
N MET A 324 2.68 5.86 -19.89
CA MET A 324 2.07 6.85 -20.77
C MET A 324 2.18 8.24 -20.12
N PRO A 325 3.40 8.77 -19.87
CA PRO A 325 3.53 10.13 -19.37
C PRO A 325 2.90 11.07 -20.39
N ASN A 326 1.79 11.68 -19.99
CA ASN A 326 0.94 12.55 -20.80
C ASN A 326 1.76 13.45 -21.76
N LYS A 327 1.53 13.31 -23.07
CA LYS A 327 1.87 14.31 -24.11
C LYS A 327 1.00 15.58 -24.02
N THR A 328 0.36 15.85 -22.89
CA THR A 328 -0.68 16.88 -22.71
C THR A 328 -0.23 18.03 -21.79
N ASN A 329 0.98 18.56 -22.01
CA ASN A 329 1.36 19.89 -21.50
C ASN A 329 1.83 20.88 -22.59
N ASP A 330 1.97 20.45 -23.85
CA ASP A 330 2.46 21.33 -24.94
C ASP A 330 1.35 21.91 -25.86
N GLN A 331 0.07 21.61 -25.60
CA GLN A 331 -1.04 22.11 -26.44
C GLN A 331 -2.05 23.04 -25.75
N GLU A 332 -1.92 23.33 -24.45
CA GLU A 332 -2.81 24.28 -23.75
C GLU A 332 -2.22 25.68 -23.51
N ILE A 333 -0.96 25.94 -23.88
CA ILE A 333 -0.35 27.28 -23.69
C ILE A 333 -0.67 28.26 -24.85
N ASN A 334 -1.19 27.79 -25.99
CA ASN A 334 -1.46 28.62 -27.17
C ASN A 334 -2.94 28.77 -27.54
N LYS A 335 -3.83 28.91 -26.55
CA LYS A 335 -5.22 29.36 -26.81
C LYS A 335 -5.74 30.28 -25.69
N ILE A 336 -5.19 31.49 -25.61
CA ILE A 336 -5.93 32.65 -25.12
C ILE A 336 -6.12 33.57 -26.33
N PRO A 337 -7.35 33.73 -26.86
CA PRO A 337 -7.60 34.79 -27.83
C PRO A 337 -7.46 36.13 -27.12
N ALA A 338 -6.61 37.00 -27.67
CA ALA A 338 -6.60 38.41 -27.32
C ALA A 338 -7.99 38.99 -27.65
N VAL A 339 -8.71 39.44 -26.63
CA VAL A 339 -9.89 40.27 -26.80
C VAL A 339 -9.51 41.64 -26.28
N GLY A 340 -9.42 42.59 -27.21
CA GLY A 340 -9.34 44.02 -26.95
C GLY A 340 -10.72 44.64 -26.72
#